data_AF-A0A1I2GYB5-F1
#
_entry.id   AF-A0A1I2GYB5-F1
#
_cell.length_a   1.000
_cell.length_b   1.000
_cell.length_c   1.000
_cell.angle_alpha   90.00
_cell.angle_beta   90.00
_cell.angle_gamma   90.00
#
_symmetry.space_group_name_H-M   'P 1'
#
loop_
_entity.id
_entity.type
_entity.pdbx_description
1 polymer ?
#
loop_
_entity_poly.entity_id
_entity_poly.type
_entity_poly.pdbx_seq_one_letter_code
_entity_poly.pdbx_strand_id
1 'polypeptide(L)'
;MQTIALLFLSLPAPTSACDEVEAAFAEALTSPSHIRDLAASFNFTDGIAGRIDYDLPDVGPVSIALRLDASGSGTAALSIDRAPLVDLQFVDWEFAGELGHSSTSPSPKRAARIAASTVQLWLDEGLELGGLGEDGERWKCWLAGAFAAATVGIVTVTGCGPCGATTALAAGAYVKNKCDKAQNKKDRR
;
A
#
# COMPACT_ATOMS: atom_id res chain seq x y z
N MET A 1 35.98 -18.05 48.36
CA MET A 1 35.01 -18.35 47.28
C MET A 1 33.95 -17.26 47.30
N GLN A 2 33.99 -16.34 46.33
CA GLN A 2 33.02 -15.26 46.18
C GLN A 2 32.06 -15.61 45.05
N THR A 3 30.77 -15.68 45.36
CA THR A 3 29.69 -15.90 44.40
C THR A 3 29.36 -14.57 43.73
N ILE A 4 29.67 -14.45 42.43
CA ILE A 4 29.26 -13.31 41.62
C ILE A 4 27.79 -13.50 41.26
N ALA A 5 26.92 -12.70 41.86
CA ALA A 5 25.53 -12.58 41.44
C ALA A 5 25.47 -11.79 40.12
N LEU A 6 25.22 -12.51 39.02
CA LEU A 6 24.89 -11.92 37.73
C LEU A 6 23.52 -11.23 37.83
N LEU A 7 23.55 -9.91 38.00
CA LEU A 7 22.41 -9.03 37.72
C LEU A 7 22.11 -9.12 36.22
N PHE A 8 21.19 -10.02 35.85
CA PHE A 8 20.49 -9.92 34.58
C PHE A 8 19.60 -8.67 34.65
N LEU A 9 20.14 -7.56 34.16
CA LEU A 9 19.30 -6.45 33.70
C LEU A 9 18.41 -7.01 32.61
N SER A 10 17.13 -7.19 32.92
CA SER A 10 16.08 -7.41 31.95
C SER A 10 15.99 -6.18 31.06
N LEU A 11 16.82 -6.13 30.02
CA LEU A 11 16.60 -5.26 28.89
C LEU A 11 15.19 -5.55 28.37
N PRO A 12 14.34 -4.54 28.13
CA PRO A 12 13.06 -4.77 27.47
C PRO A 12 13.38 -5.51 26.17
N ALA A 13 12.68 -6.62 25.94
CA ALA A 13 12.75 -7.31 24.66
C ALA A 13 12.57 -6.26 23.57
N PRO A 14 13.44 -6.19 22.55
CA PRO A 14 13.25 -5.22 21.48
C PRO A 14 11.83 -5.41 20.97
N THR A 15 11.00 -4.36 21.07
CA THR A 15 9.75 -4.26 20.32
C THR A 15 10.11 -4.67 18.91
N SER A 16 9.54 -5.78 18.44
CA SER A 16 9.98 -6.36 17.19
C SER A 16 9.74 -5.31 16.10
N ALA A 17 10.60 -5.23 15.06
CA ALA A 17 10.40 -4.29 13.96
C ALA A 17 8.98 -4.38 13.35
N CYS A 18 8.31 -5.50 13.56
CA CYS A 18 6.93 -5.75 13.20
C CYS A 18 5.92 -4.99 14.05
N ASP A 19 6.14 -4.88 15.36
CA ASP A 19 5.30 -4.07 16.26
C ASP A 19 5.36 -2.59 15.87
N GLU A 20 6.56 -2.11 15.47
CA GLU A 20 6.73 -0.74 14.97
C GLU A 20 6.03 -0.50 13.64
N VAL A 21 6.09 -1.45 12.71
CA VAL A 21 5.39 -1.35 11.42
C VAL A 21 3.87 -1.42 11.60
N GLU A 22 3.37 -2.34 12.44
CA GLU A 22 1.95 -2.47 12.73
C GLU A 22 1.39 -1.21 13.39
N ALA A 23 2.10 -0.69 14.41
CA ALA A 23 1.72 0.56 15.07
C ALA A 23 1.74 1.76 14.10
N ALA A 24 2.79 1.89 13.29
CA ALA A 24 2.89 2.96 12.30
C ALA A 24 1.78 2.87 11.25
N PHE A 25 1.42 1.66 10.82
CA PHE A 25 0.34 1.43 9.86
C PHE A 25 -1.03 1.77 10.46
N ALA A 26 -1.31 1.34 11.69
CA ALA A 26 -2.55 1.69 12.39
C ALA A 26 -2.68 3.20 12.62
N GLU A 27 -1.59 3.88 12.98
CA GLU A 27 -1.53 5.34 13.12
C GLU A 27 -1.78 6.03 11.78
N ALA A 28 -1.15 5.57 10.69
CA ALA A 28 -1.29 6.16 9.37
C ALA A 28 -2.71 6.01 8.82
N LEU A 29 -3.40 4.90 9.09
CA LEU A 29 -4.77 4.67 8.66
C LEU A 29 -5.81 5.51 9.40
N THR A 30 -5.49 5.95 10.62
CA THR A 30 -6.37 6.82 11.43
C THR A 30 -6.06 8.30 11.26
N SER A 31 -4.92 8.61 10.65
CA SER A 31 -4.50 9.97 10.33
C SER A 31 -4.87 10.32 8.88
N PRO A 32 -5.46 11.50 8.63
CA PRO A 32 -5.58 12.01 7.26
C PRO A 32 -4.19 12.07 6.62
N SER A 33 -4.08 11.46 5.45
CA SER A 33 -2.99 11.67 4.51
C SER A 33 -3.34 12.97 3.82
N HIS A 34 -2.61 14.04 4.12
CA HIS A 34 -2.79 15.32 3.46
C HIS A 34 -2.31 15.21 2.00
N ILE A 35 -3.09 14.57 1.14
CA ILE A 35 -2.83 14.41 -0.29
C ILE A 35 -2.88 15.79 -0.94
N ARG A 36 -1.86 16.11 -1.73
CA ARG A 36 -1.75 17.37 -2.48
C ARG A 36 -1.52 17.09 -3.94
N ASP A 37 -1.85 18.08 -4.77
CA ASP A 37 -1.52 18.10 -6.20
C ASP A 37 -1.96 16.82 -6.95
N LEU A 38 -3.11 16.26 -6.53
CA LEU A 38 -3.68 15.05 -7.11
C LEU A 38 -4.02 15.29 -8.58
N ALA A 39 -3.41 14.50 -9.45
CA ALA A 39 -3.70 14.44 -10.87
C ALA A 39 -3.89 12.98 -11.28
N ALA A 40 -4.94 12.71 -12.05
CA ALA A 40 -5.19 11.39 -12.58
C ALA A 40 -5.58 11.47 -14.06
N SER A 41 -5.03 10.57 -14.86
CA SER A 41 -5.30 10.47 -16.30
C SER A 41 -5.42 9.02 -16.70
N PHE A 42 -6.47 8.66 -17.41
CA PHE A 42 -6.74 7.30 -17.89
C PHE A 42 -7.12 7.30 -19.36
N ASN A 43 -6.62 6.29 -20.08
CA ASN A 43 -7.05 5.92 -21.42
C ASN A 43 -7.54 4.46 -21.37
N PHE A 44 -8.76 4.25 -21.90
CA PHE A 44 -9.48 2.97 -21.86
C PHE A 44 -9.67 2.31 -23.24
N THR A 45 -9.07 2.86 -24.31
CA THR A 45 -9.36 2.42 -25.69
C THR A 45 -8.91 0.99 -26.00
N ASP A 46 -7.74 0.56 -25.52
CA ASP A 46 -7.15 -0.77 -25.79
C ASP A 46 -6.81 -1.53 -24.47
N GLY A 47 -7.51 -1.21 -23.40
CA GLY A 47 -7.17 -1.59 -22.03
C GLY A 47 -6.97 -0.36 -21.13
N ILE A 48 -6.46 -0.53 -19.92
CA ILE A 48 -6.21 0.55 -18.97
C ILE A 48 -4.76 1.02 -19.07
N ALA A 49 -4.56 2.17 -19.69
CA ALA A 49 -3.33 2.94 -19.55
C ALA A 49 -3.61 4.17 -18.68
N GLY A 50 -3.10 4.15 -17.44
CA GLY A 50 -3.43 5.16 -16.43
C GLY A 50 -2.22 5.66 -15.67
N ARG A 51 -2.34 6.87 -15.13
CA ARG A 51 -1.41 7.40 -14.13
C ARG A 51 -2.15 8.23 -13.10
N ILE A 52 -1.78 8.05 -11.84
CA ILE A 52 -2.24 8.82 -10.68
C ILE A 52 -0.99 9.40 -10.04
N ASP A 53 -0.85 10.71 -10.06
CA ASP A 53 0.26 11.45 -9.45
C ASP A 53 -0.29 12.25 -8.27
N TYR A 54 0.40 12.23 -7.13
CA TYR A 54 0.03 13.02 -5.95
C TYR A 54 1.21 13.22 -5.01
N ASP A 55 1.14 14.26 -4.19
CA ASP A 55 2.17 14.61 -3.22
C ASP A 55 1.73 14.30 -1.79
N LEU A 56 2.64 13.72 -1.01
CA LEU A 56 2.48 13.47 0.42
C LEU A 56 3.54 14.28 1.19
N PRO A 57 3.17 15.20 2.10
CA PRO A 57 4.12 16.09 2.77
C PRO A 57 5.30 15.41 3.47
N ASP A 58 5.05 14.25 4.10
CA ASP A 58 6.07 13.50 4.86
C ASP A 58 6.77 12.41 4.04
N VAL A 59 6.40 12.25 2.77
CA VAL A 59 6.87 11.18 1.89
C VAL A 59 7.48 11.71 0.60
N GLY A 60 6.99 12.81 0.03
CA GLY A 60 7.36 13.29 -1.31
C GLY A 60 6.35 12.87 -2.39
N PRO A 61 6.67 13.13 -3.68
CA PRO A 61 5.80 12.78 -4.80
C PRO A 61 5.65 11.28 -4.95
N VAL A 62 4.40 10.85 -5.15
CA VAL A 62 3.99 9.47 -5.37
C VAL A 62 3.30 9.36 -6.72
N SER A 63 3.65 8.33 -7.48
CA SER A 63 3.04 8.02 -8.78
C SER A 63 2.63 6.57 -8.83
N ILE A 64 1.38 6.33 -9.23
CA ILE A 64 0.85 5.00 -9.58
C ILE A 64 0.63 4.98 -11.08
N ALA A 65 1.37 4.14 -11.80
CA ALA A 65 1.18 3.94 -13.24
C ALA A 65 0.52 2.58 -13.49
N LEU A 66 -0.49 2.55 -14.36
CA LEU A 66 -1.28 1.38 -14.70
C LEU A 66 -1.13 1.08 -16.18
N ARG A 67 -0.85 -0.19 -16.50
CA ARG A 67 -0.81 -0.70 -17.88
C ARG A 67 -1.43 -2.08 -17.88
N LEU A 68 -2.74 -2.13 -18.10
CA LEU A 68 -3.53 -3.36 -18.18
C LEU A 68 -4.18 -3.47 -19.56
N ASP A 69 -4.37 -4.70 -20.03
CA ASP A 69 -5.23 -4.98 -21.17
C ASP A 69 -6.71 -4.95 -20.78
N ALA A 70 -7.59 -5.26 -21.74
CA ALA A 70 -9.04 -5.28 -21.53
C ALA A 70 -9.51 -6.40 -20.58
N SER A 71 -8.71 -7.46 -20.34
CA SER A 71 -9.03 -8.48 -19.35
C SER A 71 -8.59 -8.08 -17.94
N GLY A 72 -7.93 -6.93 -17.78
CA GLY A 72 -7.37 -6.51 -16.51
C GLY A 72 -6.03 -7.17 -16.20
N SER A 73 -5.39 -7.78 -17.19
CA SER A 73 -4.06 -8.37 -17.04
C SER A 73 -2.98 -7.36 -17.40
N GLY A 74 -1.87 -7.35 -16.66
CA GLY A 74 -0.76 -6.45 -16.92
C GLY A 74 -0.03 -6.03 -15.66
N THR A 75 0.35 -4.75 -15.58
CA THR A 75 1.21 -4.22 -14.52
C THR A 75 0.67 -2.95 -13.88
N ALA A 76 0.92 -2.80 -12.58
CA ALA A 76 0.76 -1.56 -11.84
C ALA A 76 2.06 -1.23 -11.11
N ALA A 77 2.62 -0.05 -11.38
CA ALA A 77 3.88 0.41 -10.80
C ALA A 77 3.63 1.52 -9.80
N LEU A 78 4.27 1.45 -8.63
CA LEU A 78 4.28 2.50 -7.61
C LEU A 78 5.68 3.08 -7.51
N SER A 79 5.79 4.39 -7.62
CA SER A 79 7.03 5.15 -7.49
C SER A 79 6.92 6.23 -6.43
N ILE A 80 8.03 6.53 -5.74
CA ILE A 80 8.15 7.62 -4.76
C ILE A 80 9.40 8.42 -5.11
N ASP A 81 9.38 9.75 -5.01
CA ASP A 81 10.52 10.62 -5.39
C ASP A 81 11.01 10.34 -6.81
N ARG A 82 10.09 9.91 -7.70
CA ARG A 82 10.37 9.46 -9.07
C ARG A 82 11.27 8.21 -9.17
N ALA A 83 11.51 7.53 -8.06
CA ALA A 83 12.18 6.23 -8.01
C ALA A 83 11.14 5.11 -7.91
N PRO A 84 11.29 4.00 -8.67
CA PRO A 84 10.42 2.84 -8.52
C PRO A 84 10.49 2.28 -7.10
N LEU A 85 9.33 2.02 -6.50
CA LEU A 85 9.21 1.33 -5.22
C LEU A 85 8.83 -0.13 -5.43
N VAL A 86 7.75 -0.38 -6.18
CA VAL A 86 7.27 -1.74 -6.46
C VAL A 86 6.50 -1.80 -7.76
N ASP A 87 6.67 -2.91 -8.48
CA ASP A 87 5.90 -3.28 -9.65
C ASP A 87 5.07 -4.52 -9.35
N LEU A 88 3.76 -4.41 -9.52
CA LEU A 88 2.78 -5.46 -9.28
C LEU A 88 2.27 -6.01 -10.61
N GLN A 89 2.08 -7.33 -10.66
CA GLN A 89 1.43 -8.02 -11.77
C GLN A 89 -0.03 -8.32 -11.44
N PHE A 90 -0.87 -8.15 -12.45
CA PHE A 90 -2.28 -8.55 -12.42
C PHE A 90 -2.58 -9.53 -13.55
N VAL A 91 -3.46 -10.49 -13.27
CA VAL A 91 -4.05 -11.42 -14.24
C VAL A 91 -5.54 -11.47 -13.97
N ASP A 92 -6.35 -11.20 -14.99
CA ASP A 92 -7.81 -11.19 -14.90
C ASP A 92 -8.34 -10.38 -13.70
N TRP A 93 -7.82 -9.16 -13.52
CA TRP A 93 -8.11 -8.23 -12.42
C TRP A 93 -7.64 -8.66 -11.03
N GLU A 94 -6.97 -9.80 -10.90
CA GLU A 94 -6.44 -10.30 -9.63
C GLU A 94 -4.95 -10.05 -9.50
N PHE A 95 -4.49 -9.77 -8.27
CA PHE A 95 -3.07 -9.65 -7.98
C PHE A 95 -2.37 -11.00 -8.15
N ALA A 96 -1.44 -11.09 -9.10
CA ALA A 96 -0.73 -12.32 -9.44
C ALA A 96 0.66 -12.40 -8.78
N GLY A 97 1.28 -11.27 -8.45
CA GLY A 97 2.58 -11.24 -7.77
C GLY A 97 3.33 -9.92 -7.92
N GLU A 98 4.49 -9.83 -7.26
CA GLU A 98 5.43 -8.71 -7.42
C GLU A 98 6.44 -9.05 -8.53
N LEU A 99 6.63 -8.14 -9.49
CA LEU A 99 7.62 -8.27 -10.57
C LEU A 99 8.99 -7.71 -10.18
N GLY A 100 8.99 -6.71 -9.29
CA GLY A 100 10.21 -6.08 -8.81
C GLY A 100 9.90 -5.10 -7.68
N HIS A 101 10.90 -4.85 -6.83
CA HIS A 101 10.86 -3.81 -5.81
C HIS A 101 12.20 -3.07 -5.74
N SER A 102 12.17 -1.87 -5.18
CA SER A 102 13.36 -1.07 -4.93
C SER A 102 14.32 -1.79 -4.00
N SER A 103 15.62 -1.71 -4.28
CA SER A 103 16.65 -2.10 -3.31
C SER A 103 16.70 -1.16 -2.09
N THR A 104 16.05 0.00 -2.17
CA THR A 104 15.97 0.95 -1.06
C THR A 104 14.62 0.80 -0.37
N SER A 105 14.64 0.21 0.83
CA SER A 105 13.44 0.07 1.65
C SER A 105 13.11 1.40 2.34
N PRO A 106 11.88 1.93 2.22
CA PRO A 106 11.44 3.09 2.98
C PRO A 106 11.38 2.77 4.48
N SER A 107 11.38 3.80 5.34
CA SER A 107 11.16 3.60 6.77
C SER A 107 9.74 3.06 7.04
N PRO A 108 9.51 2.33 8.15
CA PRO A 108 8.17 1.86 8.56
C PRO A 108 7.10 2.93 8.49
N LYS A 109 7.39 4.13 9.02
CA LYS A 109 6.46 5.26 9.01
C LYS A 109 6.13 5.74 7.59
N ARG A 110 7.14 5.78 6.70
CA ARG A 110 6.95 6.20 5.31
C ARG A 110 6.12 5.17 4.54
N ALA A 111 6.44 3.89 4.68
CA ALA A 111 5.68 2.79 4.09
C ALA A 111 4.21 2.76 4.55
N ALA A 112 3.98 2.94 5.86
CA ALA A 112 2.65 3.04 6.43
C ALA A 112 1.85 4.20 5.84
N ARG A 113 2.47 5.38 5.65
CA ARG A 113 1.82 6.55 5.05
C ARG A 113 1.44 6.32 3.59
N ILE A 114 2.31 5.68 2.81
CA ILE A 114 2.02 5.33 1.42
C ILE A 114 0.88 4.30 1.34
N ALA A 115 0.93 3.26 2.19
CA ALA A 115 -0.11 2.25 2.24
C ALA A 115 -1.47 2.83 2.69
N ALA A 116 -1.47 3.84 3.57
CA ALA A 116 -2.68 4.54 3.96
C ALA A 116 -3.19 5.48 2.85
N SER A 117 -2.30 6.19 2.15
CA SER A 117 -2.69 7.12 1.08
C SER A 117 -3.35 6.41 -0.09
N THR A 118 -2.92 5.19 -0.44
CA THR A 118 -3.56 4.40 -1.50
C THR A 118 -5.03 4.11 -1.22
N VAL A 119 -5.44 4.03 0.05
CA VAL A 119 -6.84 3.90 0.44
C VAL A 119 -7.56 5.23 0.32
N GLN A 120 -6.94 6.29 0.85
CA GLN A 120 -7.55 7.62 0.95
C GLN A 120 -7.78 8.27 -0.42
N LEU A 121 -6.93 7.99 -1.41
CA LEU A 121 -7.15 8.38 -2.82
C LEU A 121 -8.54 8.00 -3.34
N TRP A 122 -9.03 6.81 -2.96
CA TRP A 122 -10.31 6.31 -3.45
C TRP A 122 -11.48 6.72 -2.54
N LEU A 123 -11.22 6.84 -1.24
CA LEU A 123 -12.27 7.10 -0.26
C LEU A 123 -12.60 8.58 -0.14
N ASP A 124 -11.57 9.40 0.06
CA ASP A 124 -11.69 10.78 0.48
C ASP A 124 -11.63 11.72 -0.75
N GLU A 125 -10.73 11.45 -1.68
CA GLU A 125 -10.57 12.26 -2.90
C GLU A 125 -11.58 11.88 -4.00
N GLY A 126 -12.29 10.76 -3.83
CA GLY A 126 -13.37 10.36 -4.72
C GLY A 126 -12.92 10.09 -6.16
N LEU A 127 -11.69 9.60 -6.35
CA LEU A 127 -11.19 9.30 -7.68
C LEU A 127 -12.06 8.22 -8.36
N GLU A 128 -12.74 8.60 -9.43
CA GLU A 128 -13.59 7.71 -10.22
C GLU A 128 -12.83 7.18 -11.43
N LEU A 129 -12.84 5.86 -11.62
CA LEU A 129 -12.33 5.21 -12.83
C LEU A 129 -13.47 5.06 -13.84
N GLY A 130 -14.08 6.19 -14.23
CA GLY A 130 -15.36 6.30 -14.95
C GLY A 130 -15.49 5.60 -16.32
N GLY A 131 -14.57 4.71 -16.68
CA GLY A 131 -14.62 3.84 -17.86
C GLY A 131 -14.66 2.34 -17.57
N LEU A 132 -14.61 1.91 -16.30
CA LEU A 132 -14.40 0.49 -15.94
C LEU A 132 -15.63 -0.28 -15.46
N GLY A 133 -16.79 0.37 -15.34
CA GLY A 133 -18.02 -0.26 -14.84
C GLY A 133 -17.90 -0.79 -13.40
N GLU A 134 -18.82 -1.68 -13.00
CA GLU A 134 -18.87 -2.23 -11.64
C GLU A 134 -17.62 -3.04 -11.26
N ASP A 135 -17.04 -3.77 -12.21
CA ASP A 135 -15.82 -4.55 -11.99
C ASP A 135 -14.61 -3.64 -11.72
N GLY A 136 -14.55 -2.47 -12.37
CA GLY A 136 -13.56 -1.44 -12.10
C GLY A 136 -13.63 -0.82 -10.72
N GLU A 137 -14.84 -0.62 -10.23
CA GLU A 137 -15.08 -0.14 -8.87
C GLU A 137 -14.59 -1.16 -7.84
N ARG A 138 -14.85 -2.45 -8.04
CA ARG A 138 -14.30 -3.48 -7.15
C ARG A 138 -12.78 -3.62 -7.27
N TRP A 139 -12.25 -3.39 -8.47
CA TRP A 139 -10.83 -3.52 -8.75
C TRP A 139 -9.97 -2.45 -8.06
N LYS A 140 -10.41 -1.19 -7.95
CA LYS A 140 -9.61 -0.16 -7.24
C LYS A 140 -9.34 -0.52 -5.78
N CYS A 141 -10.25 -1.22 -5.10
CA CYS A 141 -10.03 -1.69 -3.74
C CYS A 141 -9.03 -2.84 -3.66
N TRP A 142 -9.03 -3.73 -4.66
CA TRP A 142 -7.98 -4.73 -4.83
C TRP A 142 -6.62 -4.08 -5.07
N LEU A 143 -6.54 -3.09 -5.97
CA LEU A 143 -5.33 -2.34 -6.26
C LEU A 143 -4.77 -1.64 -5.01
N ALA A 144 -5.63 -0.95 -4.24
CA ALA A 144 -5.24 -0.32 -2.99
C ALA A 144 -4.68 -1.33 -1.99
N GLY A 145 -5.35 -2.49 -1.85
CA GLY A 145 -4.91 -3.57 -0.98
C GLY A 145 -3.57 -4.17 -1.40
N ALA A 146 -3.37 -4.37 -2.70
CA ALA A 146 -2.13 -4.92 -3.24
C ALA A 146 -0.94 -3.98 -3.00
N PHE A 147 -1.10 -2.67 -3.25
CA PHE A 147 -0.05 -1.70 -2.94
C PHE A 147 0.22 -1.56 -1.45
N ALA A 148 -0.80 -1.64 -0.60
CA ALA A 148 -0.61 -1.61 0.84
C ALA A 148 0.18 -2.85 1.31
N ALA A 149 -0.18 -4.04 0.84
CA ALA A 149 0.55 -5.26 1.14
C ALA A 149 2.01 -5.19 0.67
N ALA A 150 2.24 -4.78 -0.58
CA ALA A 150 3.58 -4.69 -1.15
C ALA A 150 4.45 -3.67 -0.41
N THR A 151 3.91 -2.49 -0.11
CA THR A 151 4.66 -1.42 0.56
C THR A 151 5.02 -1.79 2.00
N VAL A 152 4.11 -2.44 2.72
CA VAL A 152 4.38 -2.99 4.07
C VAL A 152 5.37 -4.15 3.97
N GLY A 153 5.20 -5.04 2.99
CA GLY A 153 6.06 -6.20 2.74
C GLY A 153 7.52 -5.85 2.52
N ILE A 154 7.80 -4.80 1.76
CA ILE A 154 9.18 -4.31 1.54
C ILE A 154 9.89 -3.98 2.86
N VAL A 155 9.16 -3.42 3.83
CA VAL A 155 9.74 -3.06 5.14
C VAL A 155 9.77 -4.24 6.11
N THR A 156 8.73 -5.07 6.11
CA THR A 156 8.62 -6.16 7.08
C THR A 156 9.42 -7.40 6.71
N VAL A 157 9.58 -7.72 5.43
CA VAL A 157 10.41 -8.87 4.99
C VAL A 157 11.88 -8.60 5.30
N THR A 158 12.32 -7.35 5.08
CA THR A 158 13.70 -6.93 5.37
C THR A 158 13.99 -6.85 6.88
N GLY A 159 12.99 -6.54 7.71
CA GLY A 159 13.15 -6.38 9.17
C GLY A 159 12.71 -7.56 10.06
N CYS A 160 11.79 -8.42 9.60
CA CYS A 160 11.14 -9.44 10.43
C CYS A 160 11.15 -10.87 9.86
N GLY A 161 11.64 -11.08 8.64
CA GLY A 161 11.59 -12.39 7.99
C GLY A 161 10.14 -12.89 7.80
N PRO A 162 9.82 -14.17 8.10
CA PRO A 162 8.52 -14.77 7.78
C PRO A 162 7.30 -14.07 8.39
N CYS A 163 7.43 -13.49 9.59
CA CYS A 163 6.35 -12.73 10.24
C CYS A 163 5.98 -11.47 9.45
N GLY A 164 6.91 -10.96 8.63
CA GLY A 164 6.65 -9.81 7.78
C GLY A 164 5.65 -10.10 6.67
N ALA A 165 5.64 -11.31 6.12
CA ALA A 165 4.68 -11.72 5.10
C ALA A 165 3.23 -11.72 5.64
N THR A 166 3.02 -12.21 6.87
CA THR A 166 1.69 -12.19 7.49
C THR A 166 1.21 -10.75 7.74
N THR A 167 2.11 -9.88 8.18
CA THR A 167 1.81 -8.45 8.42
C THR A 167 1.43 -7.73 7.12
N ALA A 168 2.17 -8.00 6.04
CA ALA A 168 1.88 -7.45 4.71
C ALA A 168 0.50 -7.90 4.19
N LEU A 169 0.18 -9.19 4.29
CA LEU A 169 -1.12 -9.72 3.88
C LEU A 169 -2.26 -9.14 4.72
N ALA A 170 -2.06 -9.01 6.03
CA ALA A 170 -3.04 -8.41 6.92
C ALA A 170 -3.31 -6.93 6.57
N ALA A 171 -2.26 -6.17 6.28
CA ALA A 171 -2.37 -4.78 5.85
C ALA A 171 -3.16 -4.65 4.55
N GLY A 172 -2.84 -5.46 3.53
CA GLY A 172 -3.57 -5.44 2.26
C GLY A 172 -5.04 -5.83 2.40
N ALA A 173 -5.33 -6.89 3.17
CA ALA A 173 -6.71 -7.33 3.43
C ALA A 173 -7.51 -6.27 4.20
N TYR A 174 -6.88 -5.59 5.16
CA TYR A 174 -7.49 -4.50 5.91
C TYR A 174 -7.86 -3.33 4.99
N VAL A 175 -6.90 -2.87 4.18
CA VAL A 175 -7.09 -1.78 3.21
C VAL A 175 -8.23 -2.10 2.26
N LYS A 176 -8.20 -3.28 1.63
CA LYS A 176 -9.23 -3.71 0.69
C LYS A 176 -10.62 -3.68 1.35
N ASN A 177 -10.75 -4.29 2.53
CA ASN A 177 -12.03 -4.34 3.25
C ASN A 177 -12.55 -2.95 3.65
N LYS A 178 -11.66 -2.03 4.04
CA LYS A 178 -12.03 -0.64 4.31
C LYS A 178 -12.53 0.06 3.07
N CYS A 179 -11.85 -0.15 1.94
CA CYS A 179 -12.24 0.39 0.65
C CYS A 179 -13.63 -0.14 0.22
N ASP A 180 -13.80 -1.47 0.23
CA ASP A 180 -15.07 -2.14 -0.11
C ASP A 180 -16.24 -1.61 0.76
N LYS A 181 -16.03 -1.47 2.07
CA LYS A 181 -17.06 -0.98 3.01
C LYS A 181 -17.47 0.46 2.74
N ALA A 182 -16.54 1.30 2.30
CA ALA A 182 -16.83 2.70 2.04
C ALA A 182 -17.56 2.89 0.70
N GLN A 183 -17.26 2.08 -0.32
CA GLN A 183 -18.05 2.04 -1.56
C GLN A 183 -19.50 1.65 -1.30
N ASN A 184 -19.71 0.53 -0.60
CA ASN A 184 -21.06 0.05 -0.25
C ASN A 184 -21.90 1.06 0.56
N LYS A 185 -21.27 2.05 1.21
CA LYS A 185 -21.97 3.15 1.89
C LYS A 185 -22.32 4.29 0.95
N LYS A 186 -21.51 4.56 -0.07
CA LYS A 186 -21.81 5.57 -1.10
C LYS A 186 -23.00 5.13 -1.95
N ASP A 187 -23.08 3.86 -2.32
CA ASP A 187 -24.17 3.30 -3.16
C ASP A 187 -25.55 3.28 -2.48
N ARG A 188 -25.60 3.51 -1.16
CA ARG A 188 -26.86 3.52 -0.37
C ARG A 188 -27.42 4.92 -0.10
N ARG A 189 -26.75 5.97 -0.59
CA ARG A 189 -27.18 7.37 -0.42
C ARG A 189 -27.82 7.86 -1.71
#